data_AF-A0A7I8D205-F1
#
_entry.id   AF-A0A7I8D205-F1
#
_cell.length_a   1.000
_cell.length_b   1.000
_cell.length_c   1.000
_cell.angle_alpha   90.00
_cell.angle_beta   90.00
_cell.angle_gamma   90.00
#
_symmetry.space_group_name_H-M   'P 1'
#
loop_
_entity.id
_entity.type
_entity.pdbx_description
1 polymer ?
#
loop_
_entity_poly.entity_id
_entity_poly.type
_entity_poly.pdbx_seq_one_letter_code
_entity_poly.pdbx_strand_id
1 'polypeptide(L)'
;MANFSVVGLESWSADMADVAALPDDVAERMLDAGCDVLENAQKAEAASLGIKDTGDFISSIKRTKMKADTNGSRTKDVYPQGKDRKGIRNAEKGFIAEYGTSKQPARPWMRRANQKSETAVQNAMEAVYDDYIQKSGG
;
A
#
# COMPACT_ATOMS: atom_id res chain seq x y z
N MET A 1 20.39 4.47 -10.24
CA MET A 1 19.74 5.02 -9.02
C MET A 1 18.39 4.34 -8.92
N ALA A 2 18.20 3.46 -7.93
CA ALA A 2 17.01 2.62 -7.79
C ALA A 2 16.00 3.31 -6.85
N ASN A 3 14.75 3.37 -7.30
CA ASN A 3 13.65 4.13 -6.71
C ASN A 3 12.86 3.23 -5.76
N PHE A 4 12.86 3.54 -4.47
CA PHE A 4 11.96 2.90 -3.50
C PHE A 4 10.60 3.61 -3.58
N SER A 5 9.74 3.22 -4.53
CA SER A 5 8.45 3.90 -4.73
C SER A 5 7.35 3.26 -3.89
N VAL A 6 7.42 3.44 -2.58
CA VAL A 6 6.21 3.89 -1.86
C VAL A 6 6.38 5.39 -1.80
N VAL A 7 5.55 6.13 -2.56
CA VAL A 7 5.55 7.60 -2.53
C VAL A 7 5.38 8.01 -1.08
N GLY A 8 6.49 8.43 -0.45
CA GLY A 8 6.54 8.93 0.91
C GLY A 8 7.72 8.47 1.78
N LEU A 9 8.49 7.44 1.45
CA LEU A 9 9.62 6.99 2.31
C LEU A 9 10.88 7.90 2.30
N GLU A 10 10.78 9.15 1.87
CA GLU A 10 11.92 10.07 1.74
C GLU A 10 12.46 10.58 3.09
N SER A 11 11.70 10.44 4.19
CA SER A 11 12.14 10.86 5.53
C SER A 11 12.62 9.73 6.44
N TRP A 12 12.64 8.48 5.98
CA TRP A 12 13.10 7.38 6.81
C TRP A 12 14.64 7.34 6.81
N SER A 13 15.22 7.85 7.90
CA SER A 13 16.66 7.92 8.15
C SER A 13 17.23 6.62 8.72
N ALA A 14 16.65 5.46 8.40
CA ALA A 14 17.38 4.21 8.56
C ALA A 14 18.40 4.15 7.42
N ASP A 15 19.68 4.04 7.74
CA ASP A 15 20.73 3.93 6.74
C ASP A 15 20.33 2.87 5.71
N MET A 16 20.20 3.26 4.44
CA MET A 16 19.70 2.38 3.37
C MET A 16 20.46 1.03 3.27
N ALA A 17 21.69 0.99 3.82
CA ALA A 17 22.49 -0.21 3.97
C ALA A 17 21.89 -1.24 4.95
N ASP A 18 21.33 -0.80 6.07
CA ASP A 18 20.72 -1.67 7.10
C ASP A 18 19.44 -2.32 6.57
N VAL A 19 18.68 -1.58 5.76
CA VAL A 19 17.44 -2.04 5.12
C VAL A 19 17.70 -3.15 4.10
N ALA A 20 18.76 -3.01 3.30
CA ALA A 20 19.13 -4.02 2.30
C ALA A 20 19.60 -5.32 2.96
N ALA A 21 20.23 -5.22 4.15
CA ALA A 21 20.71 -6.36 4.92
C ALA A 21 19.63 -7.05 5.77
N LEU A 22 18.41 -6.50 5.84
CA LEU A 22 17.32 -7.10 6.60
C LEU A 22 17.01 -8.53 6.13
N PRO A 23 16.78 -9.46 7.07
CA PRO A 23 16.18 -10.75 6.75
C PRO A 23 14.85 -10.58 6.01
N ASP A 24 14.56 -11.48 5.05
CA ASP A 24 13.36 -11.38 4.22
C ASP A 24 12.06 -11.43 5.03
N ASP A 25 12.03 -12.16 6.15
CA ASP A 25 10.87 -12.24 7.03
C ASP A 25 10.62 -10.91 7.77
N VAL A 26 11.68 -10.20 8.15
CA VAL A 26 11.58 -8.87 8.78
C VAL A 26 11.11 -7.85 7.76
N ALA A 27 11.70 -7.84 6.57
CA ALA A 27 11.28 -6.97 5.47
C ALA A 27 9.81 -7.24 5.08
N GLU A 28 9.40 -8.51 5.04
CA GLU A 28 8.02 -8.87 4.76
C GLU A 28 7.05 -8.37 5.84
N ARG A 29 7.40 -8.53 7.13
CA ARG A 29 6.62 -8.02 8.27
C ARG A 29 6.48 -6.49 8.25
N MET A 30 7.56 -5.77 7.92
CA MET A 30 7.51 -4.32 7.77
C MET A 30 6.51 -3.95 6.66
N LEU A 31 6.66 -4.54 5.47
CA LEU A 31 5.77 -4.27 4.34
C LEU A 31 4.31 -4.64 4.67
N ASP A 32 4.06 -5.70 5.42
CA ASP A 32 2.71 -6.05 5.88
C ASP A 32 2.12 -4.99 6.80
N ALA A 33 2.87 -4.53 7.80
CA ALA A 33 2.41 -3.49 8.72
C ALA A 33 2.02 -2.19 7.99
N GLY A 34 2.84 -1.76 7.02
CA GLY A 34 2.51 -0.63 6.17
C GLY A 34 1.27 -0.88 5.29
N CYS A 35 1.17 -2.07 4.69
CA CYS A 35 0.02 -2.45 3.86
C CYS A 35 -1.28 -2.54 4.66
N ASP A 36 -1.25 -2.98 5.92
CA ASP A 36 -2.42 -3.03 6.81
C ASP A 36 -3.03 -1.64 7.00
N VAL A 37 -2.19 -0.64 7.27
CA VAL A 37 -2.63 0.76 7.39
C VAL A 37 -3.18 1.27 6.05
N LEU A 38 -2.45 1.04 4.97
CA LEU A 38 -2.80 1.54 3.64
C LEU A 38 -4.10 0.94 3.10
N GLU A 39 -4.30 -0.37 3.27
CA GLU A 39 -5.54 -1.05 2.89
C GLU A 39 -6.75 -0.45 3.61
N ASN A 40 -6.63 -0.23 4.92
CA ASN A 40 -7.72 0.32 5.71
C ASN A 40 -8.02 1.77 5.31
N ALA A 41 -6.98 2.58 5.10
CA ALA A 41 -7.14 3.96 4.63
C ALA A 41 -7.83 4.02 3.26
N GLN A 42 -7.38 3.20 2.32
CA GLN A 42 -7.96 3.11 0.97
C GLN A 42 -9.42 2.63 0.99
N LYS A 43 -9.74 1.61 1.81
CA LYS A 43 -11.12 1.12 1.99
C LYS A 43 -12.02 2.20 2.59
N ALA A 44 -11.53 2.93 3.60
CA ALA A 44 -12.27 3.98 4.26
C ALA A 44 -12.53 5.18 3.33
N GLU A 45 -11.53 5.62 2.57
CA GLU A 45 -11.68 6.73 1.62
C GLU A 45 -12.58 6.35 0.43
N ALA A 46 -12.46 5.12 -0.08
CA ALA A 46 -13.37 4.63 -1.11
C ALA A 46 -14.83 4.58 -0.61
N ALA A 47 -15.04 4.19 0.64
CA ALA A 47 -16.36 4.21 1.27
C ALA A 47 -16.89 5.63 1.45
N SER A 48 -16.06 6.58 1.90
CA SER A 48 -16.46 7.98 2.15
C SER A 48 -16.83 8.72 0.85
N LEU A 49 -16.17 8.38 -0.26
CA LEU A 49 -16.48 8.91 -1.59
C LEU A 49 -17.63 8.19 -2.31
N GLY A 50 -18.32 7.28 -1.61
CA GLY A 50 -19.48 6.57 -2.15
C GLY A 50 -19.14 5.66 -3.33
N ILE A 51 -17.92 5.11 -3.40
CA ILE A 51 -17.54 4.10 -4.40
C ILE A 51 -18.09 2.75 -3.95
N LYS A 52 -19.42 2.64 -3.89
CA LYS A 52 -20.15 1.42 -3.52
C LYS A 52 -21.04 1.02 -4.69
N ASP A 53 -20.53 0.13 -5.52
CA ASP A 53 -21.32 -0.52 -6.58
C ASP A 53 -22.06 -1.75 -6.01
N THR A 54 -21.34 -2.64 -5.30
CA THR A 54 -21.90 -3.85 -4.64
C THR A 54 -21.17 -4.26 -3.35
N GLY A 55 -20.22 -3.45 -2.85
CA GLY A 55 -19.28 -3.84 -1.77
C GLY A 55 -18.12 -4.74 -2.25
N ASP A 56 -18.27 -5.38 -3.41
CA ASP A 56 -17.22 -6.22 -4.03
C ASP A 56 -15.95 -5.40 -4.34
N PHE A 57 -16.10 -4.12 -4.72
CA PHE A 57 -14.95 -3.23 -4.96
C PHE A 57 -14.12 -2.97 -3.69
N ILE A 58 -14.75 -2.47 -2.62
CA ILE A 58 -14.04 -2.12 -1.38
C ILE A 58 -13.38 -3.36 -0.75
N SER A 59 -14.11 -4.48 -0.71
CA SER A 59 -13.58 -5.75 -0.18
C SER A 59 -12.45 -6.34 -1.03
N SER A 60 -12.29 -5.90 -2.28
CA SER A 60 -11.23 -6.35 -3.17
C SER A 60 -9.91 -5.59 -3.01
N ILE A 61 -9.89 -4.45 -2.30
CA ILE A 61 -8.66 -3.71 -2.01
C ILE A 61 -7.81 -4.57 -1.08
N LYS A 62 -6.70 -5.11 -1.59
CA LYS A 62 -5.83 -6.06 -0.89
C LYS A 62 -4.38 -5.87 -1.32
N ARG A 63 -3.45 -6.19 -0.43
CA ARG A 63 -2.02 -6.28 -0.76
C ARG A 63 -1.69 -7.48 -1.64
N THR A 64 -0.60 -7.38 -2.39
CA THR A 64 0.03 -8.52 -3.08
C THR A 64 1.03 -9.23 -2.16
N LYS A 65 1.52 -10.39 -2.61
CA LYS A 65 2.73 -10.99 -2.06
C LYS A 65 3.93 -10.06 -2.22
N MET A 66 4.92 -10.22 -1.36
CA MET A 66 6.20 -9.54 -1.52
C MET A 66 6.86 -9.95 -2.84
N LYS A 67 7.36 -8.95 -3.57
CA LYS A 67 8.19 -9.14 -4.75
C LYS A 67 9.57 -8.59 -4.44
N ALA A 68 10.60 -9.31 -4.84
CA ALA A 68 11.97 -8.82 -4.85
C ALA A 68 12.41 -8.58 -6.30
N ASP A 69 13.04 -7.45 -6.58
CA ASP A 69 13.68 -7.20 -7.87
C ASP A 69 15.15 -7.64 -7.87
N THR A 70 15.79 -7.60 -9.04
CA THR A 70 17.21 -7.98 -9.21
C THR A 70 18.17 -7.07 -8.43
N ASN A 71 17.72 -5.90 -7.99
CA ASN A 71 18.51 -4.94 -7.21
C ASN A 71 18.33 -5.11 -5.70
N GLY A 72 17.55 -6.12 -5.26
CA GLY A 72 17.24 -6.33 -3.84
C GLY A 72 16.13 -5.43 -3.29
N SER A 73 15.42 -4.69 -4.15
CA SER A 73 14.25 -3.91 -3.74
C SER A 73 13.08 -4.86 -3.46
N ARG A 74 12.47 -4.72 -2.28
CA ARG A 74 11.34 -5.53 -1.83
C ARG A 74 10.07 -4.67 -1.78
N THR A 75 9.00 -5.11 -2.43
CA THR A 75 7.76 -4.33 -2.57
C THR A 75 6.49 -5.18 -2.40
N LYS A 76 5.42 -4.54 -1.90
CA LYS A 76 4.04 -5.04 -1.91
C LYS A 76 3.13 -3.96 -2.47
N ASP A 77 2.27 -4.34 -3.42
CA ASP A 77 1.31 -3.42 -4.05
C ASP A 77 -0.05 -3.54 -3.34
N VAL A 78 -0.71 -2.41 -3.05
CA VAL A 78 -2.09 -2.40 -2.52
C VAL A 78 -3.03 -1.81 -3.57
N TYR A 79 -3.97 -2.62 -4.07
CA TYR A 79 -4.95 -2.20 -5.06
C TYR A 79 -6.19 -3.13 -5.10
N PRO A 80 -7.27 -2.77 -5.81
CA PRO A 80 -8.45 -3.62 -5.95
C PRO A 80 -8.18 -4.84 -6.86
N GLN A 81 -8.37 -6.05 -6.34
CA GLN A 81 -8.05 -7.30 -7.02
C GLN A 81 -9.29 -8.04 -7.56
N GLY A 82 -9.08 -8.95 -8.51
CA GLY A 82 -10.14 -9.81 -9.02
C GLY A 82 -11.21 -9.10 -9.86
N LYS A 83 -12.38 -9.72 -9.95
CA LYS A 83 -13.52 -9.29 -10.76
C LYS A 83 -14.79 -9.22 -9.91
N ASP A 84 -15.73 -8.37 -10.31
CA ASP A 84 -17.06 -8.33 -9.73
C ASP A 84 -17.97 -9.46 -10.26
N ARG A 85 -19.22 -9.52 -9.78
CA ARG A 85 -20.23 -10.50 -10.21
C ARG A 85 -20.60 -10.42 -11.70
N LYS A 86 -20.28 -9.30 -12.36
CA LYS A 86 -20.50 -9.07 -13.80
C LYS A 86 -19.25 -9.39 -14.63
N GLY A 87 -18.16 -9.84 -14.00
CA GLY A 87 -16.90 -10.18 -14.66
C GLY A 87 -15.98 -8.98 -14.96
N ILE A 88 -16.32 -7.78 -14.46
CA ILE A 88 -15.55 -6.56 -14.65
C ILE A 88 -14.42 -6.51 -13.62
N ARG A 89 -13.21 -6.12 -14.04
CA ARG A 89 -12.05 -6.03 -13.15
C ARG A 89 -12.25 -4.91 -12.12
N ASN A 90 -12.06 -5.22 -10.83
CA ASN A 90 -12.19 -4.20 -9.79
C ASN A 90 -11.14 -3.09 -9.92
N ALA A 91 -9.93 -3.42 -10.38
CA ALA A 91 -8.88 -2.44 -10.66
C ALA A 91 -9.32 -1.39 -11.70
N GLU A 92 -10.04 -1.81 -12.74
CA GLU A 92 -10.54 -0.91 -13.79
C GLU A 92 -11.61 0.04 -13.23
N LYS A 93 -12.53 -0.49 -12.41
CA LYS A 93 -13.49 0.35 -11.68
C LYS A 93 -12.79 1.36 -10.77
N GLY A 94 -11.73 0.93 -10.08
CA GLY A 94 -10.91 1.79 -9.22
C GLY A 94 -10.22 2.89 -10.01
N PHE A 95 -9.68 2.59 -11.19
CA PHE A 95 -9.05 3.55 -12.08
C PHE A 95 -10.05 4.59 -12.61
N ILE A 96 -11.22 4.14 -13.08
CA ILE A 96 -12.31 5.02 -13.52
C ILE A 96 -12.79 5.90 -12.37
N ALA A 97 -12.88 5.35 -11.15
CA ALA A 97 -13.24 6.15 -9.99
C ALA A 97 -12.15 7.18 -9.66
N GLU A 98 -10.88 6.81 -9.70
CA GLU A 98 -9.75 7.69 -9.37
C GLU A 98 -9.68 8.92 -10.28
N TYR A 99 -9.76 8.70 -11.60
CA TYR A 99 -9.53 9.75 -12.60
C TYR A 99 -10.80 10.32 -13.23
N GLY A 100 -11.93 9.63 -13.08
CA GLY A 100 -13.17 10.00 -13.76
C GLY A 100 -13.13 9.73 -15.27
N THR A 101 -14.20 10.17 -15.94
CA THR A 101 -14.34 10.14 -17.40
C THR A 101 -15.06 11.42 -17.84
N SER A 102 -15.29 11.60 -19.15
CA SER A 102 -16.14 12.69 -19.65
C SER A 102 -17.58 12.65 -19.13
N LYS A 103 -18.05 11.50 -18.61
CA LYS A 103 -19.42 11.29 -18.13
C LYS A 103 -19.53 11.16 -16.61
N GLN A 104 -18.41 10.98 -15.91
CA GLN A 104 -18.38 10.73 -14.47
C GLN A 104 -17.25 11.54 -13.81
N PRO A 105 -17.51 12.35 -12.77
CA PRO A 105 -16.47 13.07 -12.08
C PRO A 105 -15.49 12.12 -11.36
N ALA A 106 -14.24 12.59 -11.24
CA ALA A 106 -13.19 11.91 -10.49
C ALA A 106 -13.53 11.86 -8.98
N ARG A 107 -13.26 10.72 -8.38
CA ARG A 107 -13.36 10.42 -6.95
C ARG A 107 -12.01 9.81 -6.52
N PRO A 108 -10.98 10.65 -6.28
CA PRO A 108 -9.59 10.21 -6.11
C PRO A 108 -9.36 9.54 -4.75
N TRP A 109 -9.93 8.35 -4.57
CA TRP A 109 -9.91 7.57 -3.33
C TRP A 109 -8.52 7.08 -2.99
N MET A 110 -7.73 6.65 -3.98
CA MET A 110 -6.41 6.09 -3.77
C MET A 110 -5.41 7.21 -3.47
N ARG A 111 -5.38 8.28 -4.29
CA ARG A 111 -4.47 9.41 -4.05
C ARG A 111 -4.72 10.06 -2.70
N ARG A 112 -5.98 10.30 -2.34
CA ARG A 112 -6.33 10.91 -1.04
C ARG A 112 -5.97 10.00 0.13
N ALA A 113 -6.26 8.70 0.04
CA ALA A 113 -5.91 7.75 1.09
C ALA A 113 -4.39 7.71 1.30
N ASN A 114 -3.63 7.51 0.21
CA ASN A 114 -2.17 7.40 0.28
C ASN A 114 -1.54 8.64 0.92
N GLN A 115 -1.96 9.85 0.50
CA GLN A 115 -1.46 11.11 1.07
C GLN A 115 -1.81 11.27 2.56
N LYS A 116 -3.02 10.86 2.97
CA LYS A 116 -3.45 10.95 4.38
C LYS A 116 -2.76 9.93 5.28
N SER A 117 -2.44 8.75 4.75
CA SER A 117 -1.89 7.64 5.53
C SER A 117 -0.37 7.55 5.48
N GLU A 118 0.31 8.41 4.71
CA GLU A 118 1.75 8.34 4.45
C GLU A 118 2.58 8.19 5.73
N THR A 119 2.43 9.11 6.68
CA THR A 119 3.12 9.07 7.98
C THR A 119 2.73 7.84 8.81
N ALA A 120 1.45 7.45 8.80
CA ALA A 120 0.99 6.29 9.55
C ALA A 120 1.56 4.97 9.00
N VAL A 121 1.72 4.88 7.68
CA VAL A 121 2.35 3.76 6.99
C VAL A 121 3.83 3.69 7.36
N GLN A 122 4.55 4.81 7.32
CA GLN A 122 5.96 4.88 7.74
C GLN A 122 6.13 4.44 9.19
N ASN A 123 5.38 5.02 10.13
CA ASN A 123 5.46 4.71 11.54
C ASN A 123 5.17 3.22 11.82
N ALA A 124 4.24 2.60 11.08
CA ALA A 124 3.93 1.19 11.21
C ALA A 124 5.10 0.29 10.75
N MET A 125 5.80 0.68 9.68
CA MET A 125 7.00 -0.01 9.20
C MET A 125 8.18 0.18 10.17
N GLU A 126 8.39 1.39 10.64
CA GLU A 126 9.46 1.75 11.58
C GLU A 126 9.30 1.00 12.92
N ALA A 127 8.08 0.89 13.44
CA ALA A 127 7.82 0.12 14.67
C ALA A 127 8.25 -1.36 14.57
N VAL A 128 8.12 -1.98 13.39
CA VAL A 128 8.59 -3.36 13.17
C VAL A 128 10.12 -3.41 13.09
N TYR A 129 10.74 -2.40 12.49
CA TYR A 129 12.19 -2.27 12.43
C TYR A 129 12.79 -2.08 13.83
N ASP A 130 12.24 -1.18 14.64
CA ASP A 130 12.69 -0.93 16.01
C ASP A 130 12.58 -2.19 16.89
N ASP A 131 11.47 -2.93 16.77
CA ASP A 131 11.28 -4.24 17.43
C ASP A 131 12.37 -5.24 17.04
N TYR A 132 12.77 -5.26 15.76
CA TYR A 132 13.85 -6.12 15.27
C TYR A 132 15.21 -5.72 15.83
N ILE A 133 15.56 -4.43 15.81
CA ILE A 133 16.84 -3.94 16.33
C ILE A 133 16.94 -4.20 17.83
N GLN A 134 15.88 -3.93 18.60
CA GLN A 134 15.86 -4.18 20.04
C GLN A 134 16.09 -5.66 20.38
N LYS A 135 15.55 -6.59 19.57
CA LYS A 135 15.71 -8.04 19.76
C LYS A 135 17.05 -8.57 19.27
N SER A 136 17.68 -7.90 18.31
CA SER A 136 18.94 -8.33 17.69
C SER A 136 20.18 -7.81 18.42
N GLY A 137 20.03 -6.73 19.22
CA GLY A 137 21.09 -6.12 20.02
C GLY A 137 21.08 -6.46 21.52
N GLY A 138 20.34 -7.50 21.92
CA GLY A 138 20.22 -7.98 23.32
C GLY A 138 20.88 -9.33 23.56
#